data_AF-A0A1F4RXF1-F1
#
_entry.id   AF-A0A1F4RXF1-F1
#
_cell.length_a   1.000
_cell.length_b   1.000
_cell.length_c   1.000
_cell.angle_alpha   90.00
_cell.angle_beta   90.00
_cell.angle_gamma   90.00
#
_symmetry.space_group_name_H-M   'P 1'
#
loop_
_entity.id
_entity.type
_entity.pdbx_description
1 polymer ?
#
loop_
_entity_poly.entity_id
_entity_poly.type
_entity_poly.pdbx_seq_one_letter_code
_entity_poly.pdbx_strand_id
1 'polypeptide(L)'
;MGLSVATVPRRTTLSAVILADQPPVVHRPVNFNQPGDLIKIDESGLRSFGREFVKNEALGGLTGALVTAVAKFLLDYIYSGACPPEIQAPVLALAQPLAEKPVLTARSIIQEYRNSPPQVGGRTLSEHLATIKRGIDWDTLIADIVWHDSSQAAYMGGATYFYPPTTPFEASLYQAAAFSLALVTAIGLQVKTVDLKYKLFARKLHNLGFKSLSYFESRYLIDPRSGQYNPEVVLNQIASEFSLPFQLPLYYHDCYVQSIALNRFNEWAPHFRFRERTSDNGDGIRRSTQVNFTRAFEVRRKENVPYRCFGVAKRKFYRDCEENKMYLNAGQIPDPRLRRAIKKIEGKGDYCDLRFWRFRAQNPNGLLVTVDIPSRSETVPDLKNITIPYWIEVKVWDLPLLLGANDYILREFPVYPTTKTKFELFNTLAT
;
A
#
# COMPACT_ATOMS: atom_id res chain seq x y z
N MET A 1 64.12 26.63 -2.37
CA MET A 1 63.43 25.52 -3.04
C MET A 1 62.63 24.77 -2.00
N GLY A 2 61.30 24.73 -2.14
CA GLY A 2 60.41 24.06 -1.20
C GLY A 2 58.99 24.12 -1.75
N LEU A 3 58.57 23.01 -2.38
CA LEU A 3 57.20 22.79 -2.84
C LEU A 3 56.31 22.53 -1.61
N SER A 4 55.36 23.42 -1.38
CA SER A 4 54.27 23.27 -0.41
C SER A 4 53.05 22.70 -1.13
N VAL A 5 52.66 21.48 -0.76
CA VAL A 5 51.45 20.79 -1.20
C VAL A 5 50.28 21.33 -0.39
N ALA A 6 49.40 22.10 -1.03
CA ALA A 6 48.12 22.49 -0.43
C ALA A 6 47.16 21.29 -0.44
N THR A 7 46.88 20.76 0.73
CA THR A 7 45.89 19.73 1.01
C THR A 7 44.47 20.23 0.71
N VAL A 8 43.76 19.52 -0.17
CA VAL A 8 42.32 19.66 -0.42
C VAL A 8 41.53 19.09 0.77
N PRO A 9 40.56 19.81 1.36
CA PRO A 9 39.76 19.27 2.45
C PRO A 9 38.83 18.15 1.96
N ARG A 10 38.82 17.03 2.68
CA ARG A 10 37.88 15.92 2.50
C ARG A 10 36.43 16.39 2.65
N ARG A 11 35.59 15.96 1.71
CA ARG A 11 34.12 16.09 1.70
C ARG A 11 33.52 15.78 3.08
N THR A 12 32.87 16.78 3.66
CA THR A 12 31.85 16.61 4.69
C THR A 12 30.60 16.01 4.06
N THR A 13 30.25 14.80 4.49
CA THR A 13 28.91 14.22 4.35
C THR A 13 27.92 15.13 5.06
N LEU A 14 27.11 15.87 4.29
CA LEU A 14 25.95 16.60 4.80
C LEU A 14 24.86 15.58 5.13
N SER A 15 24.88 15.15 6.40
CA SER A 15 23.80 14.43 7.06
C SER A 15 22.50 15.21 6.91
N ALA A 16 21.45 14.52 6.45
CA ALA A 16 20.10 15.06 6.45
C ALA A 16 19.71 15.47 7.87
N VAL A 17 19.48 16.75 8.09
CA VAL A 17 18.91 17.28 9.34
C VAL A 17 17.45 16.84 9.37
N ILE A 18 17.17 15.79 10.15
CA ILE A 18 15.82 15.39 10.53
C ILE A 18 15.44 16.30 11.71
N LEU A 19 14.39 17.10 11.56
CA LEU A 19 13.74 17.79 12.66
C LEU A 19 13.28 16.74 13.68
N ALA A 20 14.03 16.59 14.76
CA ALA A 20 13.71 15.79 15.92
C ALA A 20 13.31 16.74 17.05
N ASP A 21 12.03 16.74 17.39
CA ASP A 21 11.54 17.12 18.71
C ASP A 21 10.25 16.36 18.98
N GLN A 22 10.39 15.12 19.47
CA GLN A 22 9.33 14.39 20.16
C GLN A 22 9.98 13.55 21.29
N PRO A 23 9.40 13.54 22.51
CA PRO A 23 9.91 12.80 23.68
C PRO A 23 9.78 11.27 23.49
N PRO A 24 10.44 10.44 24.35
CA PRO A 24 10.55 9.00 24.13
C PRO A 24 9.18 8.31 24.08
N VAL A 25 8.89 7.68 22.93
CA VAL A 25 7.66 6.93 22.69
C VAL A 25 7.70 5.63 23.49
N VAL A 26 6.82 5.55 24.48
CA VAL A 26 6.41 4.29 25.13
C VAL A 26 5.80 3.39 24.06
N HIS A 27 6.38 2.21 23.85
CA HIS A 27 5.87 1.19 22.92
C HIS A 27 4.40 0.84 23.26
N ARG A 28 3.47 1.32 22.44
CA ARG A 28 2.09 0.83 22.42
C ARG A 28 1.90 -0.13 21.25
N PRO A 29 1.10 -1.19 21.41
CA PRO A 29 0.80 -2.13 20.34
C PRO A 29 0.08 -1.42 19.18
N VAL A 30 0.54 -1.72 17.97
CA VAL A 30 0.09 -1.11 16.71
C VAL A 30 -1.36 -1.49 16.42
N ASN A 31 -2.21 -0.49 16.23
CA ASN A 31 -3.62 -0.66 15.88
C ASN A 31 -3.81 -0.22 14.41
N PHE A 32 -4.04 -1.16 13.50
CA PHE A 32 -4.02 -0.96 12.04
C PHE A 32 -5.20 -0.16 11.46
N ASN A 33 -6.05 0.45 12.30
CA ASN A 33 -7.26 1.14 11.87
C ASN A 33 -7.16 2.67 11.83
N GLN A 34 -5.96 3.27 11.89
CA GLN A 34 -5.79 4.71 11.72
C GLN A 34 -5.20 5.07 10.35
N PRO A 35 -5.86 5.94 9.55
CA PRO A 35 -5.29 6.51 8.35
C PRO A 35 -4.35 7.65 8.76
N GLY A 36 -3.04 7.40 8.83
CA GLY A 36 -2.09 8.46 9.13
C GLY A 36 -0.64 8.02 9.30
N ASP A 37 -0.42 6.85 9.87
CA ASP A 37 0.96 6.42 10.14
C ASP A 37 1.49 5.55 9.01
N LEU A 38 2.10 6.22 8.02
CA LEU A 38 3.26 5.66 7.35
C LEU A 38 4.35 5.54 8.42
N ILE A 39 4.26 4.49 9.25
CA ILE A 39 5.42 3.96 9.94
C ILE A 39 6.48 3.84 8.86
N LYS A 40 7.63 4.48 9.07
CA LYS A 40 8.86 4.15 8.34
C LYS A 40 9.02 2.64 8.48
N ILE A 41 8.55 1.88 7.51
CA ILE A 41 8.97 0.51 7.34
C ILE A 41 10.38 0.66 6.77
N ASP A 42 11.33 0.95 7.64
CA ASP A 42 12.73 0.80 7.29
C ASP A 42 12.98 -0.69 6.99
N GLU A 43 14.12 -1.01 6.39
CA GLU A 43 14.47 -2.40 6.15
C GLU A 43 14.46 -3.24 7.45
N SER A 44 14.61 -2.64 8.62
CA SER A 44 14.54 -3.32 9.91
C SER A 44 13.11 -3.72 10.28
N GLY A 45 12.09 -2.93 9.94
CA GLY A 45 10.67 -3.22 10.13
C GLY A 45 10.13 -4.28 9.17
N LEU A 46 10.60 -4.27 7.91
CA LEU A 46 10.30 -5.34 6.94
C LEU A 46 11.04 -6.65 7.28
N ARG A 47 12.29 -6.55 7.76
CA ARG A 47 13.05 -7.71 8.26
C ARG A 47 12.48 -8.25 9.57
N SER A 48 12.00 -7.39 10.48
CA SER A 48 11.39 -7.83 11.75
C SER A 48 10.05 -8.50 11.50
N PHE A 49 9.19 -7.93 10.64
CA PHE A 49 7.95 -8.57 10.20
C PHE A 49 8.23 -9.89 9.49
N GLY A 50 9.17 -9.93 8.54
CA GLY A 50 9.57 -11.15 7.85
C GLY A 50 10.12 -12.23 8.80
N ARG A 51 10.90 -11.84 9.82
CA ARG A 51 11.40 -12.77 10.85
C ARG A 51 10.29 -13.27 11.76
N GLU A 52 9.36 -12.42 12.17
CA GLU A 52 8.22 -12.83 13.00
C GLU A 52 7.25 -13.73 12.24
N PHE A 53 6.97 -13.39 10.98
CA PHE A 53 6.18 -14.22 10.08
C PHE A 53 6.84 -15.60 9.92
N VAL A 54 8.09 -15.65 9.48
CA VAL A 54 8.83 -16.92 9.33
C VAL A 54 8.89 -17.70 10.65
N LYS A 55 9.06 -17.03 11.80
CA LYS A 55 9.07 -17.68 13.11
C LYS A 55 7.70 -18.26 13.50
N ASN A 56 6.61 -17.58 13.17
CA ASN A 56 5.26 -18.05 13.48
C ASN A 56 4.85 -19.19 12.53
N GLU A 57 5.12 -19.07 11.23
CA GLU A 57 4.91 -20.14 10.25
C GLU A 57 5.78 -21.37 10.55
N ALA A 58 7.04 -21.18 10.93
CA ALA A 58 7.92 -22.28 11.34
C ALA A 58 7.43 -22.96 12.63
N LEU A 59 6.89 -22.20 13.59
CA LEU A 59 6.28 -22.78 14.78
C LEU A 59 5.01 -23.55 14.43
N GLY A 60 4.17 -23.03 13.54
CA GLY A 60 2.99 -23.70 13.01
C GLY A 60 3.33 -25.04 12.36
N GLY A 61 4.30 -25.03 11.43
CA GLY A 61 4.81 -26.23 10.77
C GLY A 61 5.43 -27.26 11.72
N LEU A 62 6.23 -26.83 12.70
CA LEU A 62 6.81 -27.73 13.72
C LEU A 62 5.75 -28.33 14.64
N THR A 63 4.78 -27.52 15.08
CA THR A 63 3.66 -27.98 15.89
C THR A 63 2.85 -29.03 15.12
N GLY A 64 2.58 -28.75 13.85
CA GLY A 64 1.94 -29.69 12.95
C GLY A 64 2.69 -31.00 12.79
N ALA A 65 3.97 -30.94 12.46
CA ALA A 65 4.80 -32.13 12.29
C ALA A 65 4.80 -33.02 13.55
N LEU A 66 4.88 -32.40 14.74
CA LEU A 66 4.84 -33.11 16.02
C LEU A 66 3.47 -33.75 16.28
N VAL A 67 2.39 -32.97 16.13
CA VAL A 67 1.03 -33.46 16.40
C VAL A 67 0.64 -34.56 15.42
N THR A 68 1.03 -34.45 14.15
CA THR A 68 0.82 -35.48 13.13
C THR A 68 1.63 -36.76 13.45
N ALA A 69 2.86 -36.65 13.93
CA ALA A 69 3.63 -37.82 14.40
C ALA A 69 2.96 -38.51 15.60
N VAL A 70 2.49 -37.74 16.58
CA VAL A 70 1.76 -38.29 17.73
C VAL A 70 0.48 -38.96 17.29
N ALA A 71 -0.30 -38.33 16.40
CA ALA A 71 -1.52 -38.91 15.86
C ALA A 71 -1.23 -40.23 15.12
N LYS A 72 -0.17 -40.28 14.30
CA LYS A 72 0.27 -41.52 13.64
C LYS A 72 0.67 -42.59 14.64
N PHE A 73 1.48 -42.25 15.65
CA PHE A 73 1.87 -43.19 16.70
C PHE A 73 0.67 -43.78 17.43
N LEU A 74 -0.33 -42.95 17.78
CA LEU A 74 -1.55 -43.41 18.45
C LEU A 74 -2.38 -44.32 17.54
N LEU A 75 -2.51 -43.99 16.25
CA LEU A 75 -3.19 -44.85 15.28
C LEU A 75 -2.48 -46.21 15.16
N ASP A 76 -1.15 -46.23 15.09
CA ASP A 76 -0.38 -47.48 15.04
C ASP A 76 -0.57 -48.30 16.31
N TYR A 77 -0.57 -47.66 17.47
CA TYR A 77 -0.81 -48.32 18.74
C TYR A 77 -2.21 -48.97 18.80
N ILE A 78 -3.24 -48.24 18.37
CA ILE A 78 -4.64 -48.70 18.40
C ILE A 78 -4.87 -49.84 17.38
N TYR A 79 -4.30 -49.72 16.19
CA TYR A 79 -4.51 -50.65 15.08
C TYR A 79 -3.37 -51.68 14.91
N SER A 80 -2.51 -51.84 15.93
CA SER A 80 -1.37 -52.77 15.89
C SER A 80 -0.48 -52.62 14.64
N GLY A 81 -0.28 -51.38 14.19
CA GLY A 81 0.52 -51.01 13.03
C GLY A 81 -0.17 -51.14 11.67
N ALA A 82 -1.45 -51.54 11.62
CA ALA A 82 -2.20 -51.75 10.39
C ALA A 82 -3.46 -50.87 10.32
N CYS A 83 -3.32 -49.56 10.54
CA CYS A 83 -4.44 -48.62 10.40
C CYS A 83 -4.82 -48.47 8.92
N PRO A 84 -6.10 -48.66 8.53
CA PRO A 84 -6.54 -48.46 7.16
C PRO A 84 -6.34 -47.01 6.68
N PRO A 85 -5.93 -46.79 5.41
CA PRO A 85 -5.75 -45.44 4.85
C PRO A 85 -7.00 -44.56 4.95
N GLU A 86 -8.20 -45.15 4.85
CA GLU A 86 -9.49 -44.46 4.95
C GLU A 86 -9.72 -43.81 6.33
N ILE A 87 -9.11 -44.38 7.38
CA ILE A 87 -9.19 -43.89 8.75
C ILE A 87 -8.01 -42.98 9.04
N GLN A 88 -6.82 -43.36 8.58
CA GLN A 88 -5.59 -42.62 8.80
C GLN A 88 -5.60 -41.25 8.12
N ALA A 89 -6.03 -41.18 6.85
CA ALA A 89 -6.03 -39.95 6.06
C ALA A 89 -6.82 -38.79 6.68
N PRO A 90 -8.09 -38.93 7.08
CA PRO A 90 -8.83 -37.82 7.68
C PRO A 90 -8.27 -37.41 9.05
N VAL A 91 -7.78 -38.36 9.86
CA VAL A 91 -7.20 -38.06 11.18
C VAL A 91 -5.92 -37.25 11.03
N LEU A 92 -5.00 -37.67 10.17
CA LEU A 92 -3.75 -36.96 9.95
C LEU A 92 -3.94 -35.61 9.24
N ALA A 93 -4.92 -35.52 8.32
CA ALA A 93 -5.24 -34.28 7.62
C ALA A 93 -5.76 -33.17 8.55
N LEU A 94 -6.48 -33.53 9.61
CA LEU A 94 -7.07 -32.58 10.57
C LEU A 94 -6.20 -32.34 11.81
N ALA A 95 -5.19 -33.18 12.05
CA ALA A 95 -4.35 -33.14 13.23
C ALA A 95 -3.70 -31.75 13.46
N GLN A 96 -3.07 -31.18 12.43
CA GLN A 96 -2.47 -29.85 12.54
C GLN A 96 -3.51 -28.71 12.61
N PRO A 97 -4.48 -28.57 11.68
CA PRO A 97 -5.46 -27.48 11.74
C PRO A 97 -6.16 -27.35 13.10
N LEU A 98 -6.46 -28.48 13.74
CA LEU A 98 -7.12 -28.52 15.05
C LEU A 98 -6.18 -28.14 16.21
N ALA A 99 -4.87 -28.41 16.10
CA ALA A 99 -3.91 -28.16 17.17
C ALA A 99 -3.19 -26.80 17.05
N GLU A 100 -2.97 -26.31 15.84
CA GLU A 100 -2.16 -25.12 15.58
C GLU A 100 -2.82 -23.84 16.12
N LYS A 101 -4.10 -23.59 15.81
CA LYS A 101 -4.76 -22.33 16.22
C LYS A 101 -4.85 -22.17 17.74
N PRO A 102 -5.20 -23.21 18.52
CA PRO A 102 -5.15 -23.13 19.99
C PRO A 102 -3.74 -22.86 20.53
N VAL A 103 -2.70 -23.48 19.96
CA VAL A 103 -1.30 -23.28 20.39
C VAL A 103 -0.80 -21.87 20.08
N LEU A 104 -1.08 -21.36 18.88
CA LEU A 104 -0.74 -19.98 18.49
C LEU A 104 -1.49 -18.96 19.35
N THR A 105 -2.77 -19.22 19.67
CA THR A 105 -3.56 -18.38 20.59
C THR A 105 -3.02 -18.43 22.02
N ALA A 106 -2.65 -19.61 22.53
CA ALA A 106 -2.05 -19.73 23.86
C ALA A 106 -0.71 -19.00 23.95
N ARG A 107 0.10 -19.07 22.89
CA ARG A 107 1.37 -18.34 22.81
C ARG A 107 1.16 -16.82 22.82
N SER A 108 0.18 -16.30 22.07
CA SER A 108 -0.12 -14.86 22.07
C SER A 108 -0.61 -14.39 23.44
N ILE A 109 -1.44 -15.20 24.13
CA ILE A 109 -1.85 -14.95 25.53
C ILE A 109 -0.64 -14.83 26.45
N ILE A 110 0.28 -15.80 26.40
CA ILE A 110 1.47 -15.82 27.26
C ILE A 110 2.38 -14.63 26.96
N GLN A 111 2.54 -14.27 25.68
CA GLN A 111 3.37 -13.13 25.29
C GLN A 111 2.76 -11.80 25.72
N GLU A 112 1.45 -11.59 25.55
CA GLU A 112 0.77 -10.39 26.04
C GLU A 112 0.89 -10.28 27.56
N TYR A 113 0.68 -11.39 28.28
CA TYR A 113 0.84 -11.43 29.73
C TYR A 113 2.26 -11.06 30.18
N ARG A 114 3.30 -11.63 29.53
CA ARG A 114 4.71 -11.35 29.85
C ARG A 114 5.14 -9.91 29.52
N ASN A 115 4.56 -9.33 28.48
CA ASN A 115 4.94 -7.99 28.00
C ASN A 115 4.08 -6.88 28.62
N SER A 116 3.05 -7.23 29.39
CA SER A 116 2.24 -6.26 30.11
C SER A 116 3.04 -5.73 31.31
N PRO A 117 3.13 -4.40 31.52
CA PRO A 117 3.75 -3.86 32.72
C PRO A 117 3.03 -4.42 33.96
N PRO A 118 3.74 -4.72 35.07
CA PRO A 118 3.11 -5.20 36.29
C PRO A 118 2.11 -4.13 36.77
N GLN A 119 0.82 -4.35 36.52
CA GLN A 119 -0.23 -3.41 36.90
C GLN A 119 -0.55 -3.60 38.39
N VAL A 120 -0.60 -2.50 39.14
CA VAL A 120 -1.13 -2.44 40.49
C VAL A 120 -2.63 -2.71 40.39
N GLY A 121 -3.04 -3.96 40.66
CA GLY A 121 -4.39 -4.48 40.40
C GLY A 121 -4.39 -5.43 39.21
N GLY A 122 -4.12 -6.71 39.48
CA GLY A 122 -3.99 -7.75 38.46
C GLY A 122 -5.27 -7.91 37.64
N ARG A 123 -5.15 -7.75 36.31
CA ARG A 123 -6.22 -8.12 35.38
C ARG A 123 -6.52 -9.61 35.50
N THR A 124 -7.79 -9.96 35.45
CA THR A 124 -8.24 -11.35 35.46
C THR A 124 -7.95 -12.04 34.13
N LEU A 125 -7.80 -13.37 34.12
CA LEU A 125 -7.59 -14.16 32.89
C LEU A 125 -8.66 -13.87 31.83
N SER A 126 -9.90 -13.62 32.26
CA SER A 126 -11.02 -13.22 31.40
C SER A 126 -10.81 -11.88 30.70
N GLU A 127 -10.14 -10.91 31.32
CA GLU A 127 -9.87 -9.59 30.73
C GLU A 127 -8.75 -9.65 29.68
N HIS A 128 -7.75 -10.52 29.88
CA HIS A 128 -6.74 -10.81 28.85
C HIS A 128 -7.36 -11.53 27.63
N LEU A 129 -8.19 -12.55 27.88
CA LEU A 129 -8.92 -13.23 26.80
C LEU A 129 -9.85 -12.28 26.03
N ALA A 130 -10.51 -11.34 26.71
CA ALA A 130 -11.34 -10.33 26.08
C ALA A 130 -10.54 -9.33 25.23
N THR A 131 -9.31 -9.00 25.66
CA THR A 131 -8.38 -8.11 24.92
C THR A 131 -7.92 -8.78 23.63
N ILE A 132 -7.60 -10.07 23.68
CA ILE A 132 -7.17 -10.86 22.51
C ILE A 132 -8.32 -11.09 21.54
N LYS A 133 -9.53 -11.39 22.03
CA LYS A 133 -10.71 -11.53 21.17
C LYS A 133 -11.01 -10.24 20.38
N ARG A 134 -10.66 -9.08 20.94
CA ARG A 134 -10.75 -7.77 20.26
C ARG A 134 -9.57 -7.51 19.32
N GLY A 135 -8.43 -8.16 19.52
CA GLY A 135 -7.23 -8.06 18.69
C GLY A 135 -7.16 -9.08 17.54
N ILE A 136 -7.99 -10.12 17.55
CA ILE A 136 -8.09 -11.09 16.44
C ILE A 136 -8.76 -10.41 15.24
N ASP A 137 -8.01 -10.30 14.16
CA ASP A 137 -8.57 -9.99 12.85
C ASP A 137 -9.28 -11.24 12.29
N TRP A 138 -10.59 -11.29 12.54
CA TRP A 138 -11.45 -12.40 12.12
C TRP A 138 -11.45 -12.61 10.61
N ASP A 139 -11.29 -11.57 9.81
CA ASP A 139 -11.25 -11.70 8.35
C ASP A 139 -9.98 -12.43 7.90
N THR A 140 -8.85 -12.14 8.55
CA THR A 140 -7.57 -12.83 8.31
C THR A 140 -7.61 -14.27 8.81
N LEU A 141 -8.16 -14.53 10.01
CA LEU A 141 -8.29 -15.89 10.55
C LEU A 141 -9.23 -16.76 9.70
N ILE A 142 -10.36 -16.22 9.26
CA ILE A 142 -11.29 -16.95 8.37
C ILE A 142 -10.61 -17.23 7.03
N ALA A 143 -9.91 -16.25 6.45
CA ALA A 143 -9.17 -16.47 5.21
C ALA A 143 -8.12 -17.60 5.37
N ASP A 144 -7.42 -17.65 6.49
CA ASP A 144 -6.44 -18.68 6.80
C ASP A 144 -7.07 -20.07 6.90
N ILE A 145 -8.17 -20.22 7.65
CA ILE A 145 -8.92 -21.49 7.75
C ILE A 145 -9.45 -21.94 6.37
N VAL A 146 -10.01 -21.00 5.60
CA VAL A 146 -10.63 -21.31 4.30
C VAL A 146 -9.58 -21.67 3.25
N TRP A 147 -8.43 -21.01 3.22
CA TRP A 147 -7.46 -21.20 2.14
C TRP A 147 -6.30 -22.10 2.54
N HIS A 148 -5.66 -21.86 3.68
CA HIS A 148 -4.49 -22.60 4.10
C HIS A 148 -4.88 -23.96 4.69
N ASP A 149 -5.66 -23.98 5.78
CA ASP A 149 -5.97 -25.22 6.51
C ASP A 149 -6.73 -26.22 5.64
N SER A 150 -7.64 -25.73 4.78
CA SER A 150 -8.38 -26.56 3.83
C SER A 150 -7.49 -27.17 2.75
N SER A 151 -6.54 -26.39 2.21
CA SER A 151 -5.58 -26.89 1.20
C SER A 151 -4.61 -27.89 1.83
N GLN A 152 -4.15 -27.61 3.04
CA GLN A 152 -3.29 -28.48 3.81
C GLN A 152 -3.95 -29.83 4.10
N ALA A 153 -5.19 -29.82 4.61
CA ALA A 153 -5.95 -31.02 4.88
C ALA A 153 -6.16 -31.84 3.59
N ALA A 154 -6.44 -31.18 2.46
CA ALA A 154 -6.56 -31.85 1.17
C ALA A 154 -5.24 -32.49 0.71
N TYR A 155 -4.11 -31.79 0.82
CA TYR A 155 -2.80 -32.33 0.45
C TYR A 155 -2.35 -33.47 1.37
N MET A 156 -2.51 -33.31 2.68
CA MET A 156 -2.15 -34.34 3.66
C MET A 156 -3.06 -35.56 3.55
N GLY A 157 -4.37 -35.35 3.41
CA GLY A 157 -5.34 -36.44 3.23
C GLY A 157 -5.09 -37.19 1.92
N GLY A 158 -4.86 -36.49 0.82
CA GLY A 158 -4.52 -37.11 -0.47
C GLY A 158 -3.20 -37.89 -0.41
N ALA A 159 -2.14 -37.29 0.13
CA ALA A 159 -0.85 -37.97 0.29
C ALA A 159 -0.96 -39.23 1.15
N THR A 160 -1.66 -39.14 2.29
CA THR A 160 -1.86 -40.26 3.22
C THR A 160 -2.73 -41.36 2.62
N TYR A 161 -3.75 -41.01 1.83
CA TYR A 161 -4.64 -42.00 1.21
C TYR A 161 -3.92 -42.82 0.14
N PHE A 162 -3.17 -42.17 -0.75
CA PHE A 162 -2.47 -42.85 -1.85
C PHE A 162 -1.12 -43.45 -1.45
N TYR A 163 -0.45 -42.83 -0.48
CA TYR A 163 0.86 -43.25 0.03
C TYR A 163 0.84 -43.23 1.56
N PRO A 164 0.20 -44.20 2.24
CA PRO A 164 0.09 -44.19 3.69
C PRO A 164 1.49 -44.18 4.33
N PRO A 165 1.81 -43.20 5.21
CA PRO A 165 3.10 -43.19 5.88
C PRO A 165 3.19 -44.40 6.79
N THR A 166 4.32 -45.10 6.75
CA THR A 166 4.56 -46.29 7.56
C THR A 166 5.04 -45.94 8.95
N THR A 167 5.76 -44.82 9.09
CA THR A 167 6.31 -44.35 10.38
C THR A 167 5.77 -42.97 10.80
N PRO A 168 5.81 -42.63 12.10
CA PRO A 168 5.52 -41.29 12.59
C PRO A 168 6.41 -40.21 11.96
N PHE A 169 7.68 -40.53 11.67
CA PHE A 169 8.60 -39.62 11.02
C PHE A 169 8.19 -39.30 9.58
N GLU A 170 7.79 -40.31 8.79
CA GLU A 170 7.26 -40.10 7.45
C GLU A 170 5.99 -39.24 7.46
N ALA A 171 5.10 -39.46 8.43
CA ALA A 171 3.91 -38.64 8.61
C ALA A 171 4.26 -37.17 8.89
N SER A 172 5.30 -36.89 9.70
CA SER A 172 5.81 -35.52 9.90
C SER A 172 6.38 -34.89 8.63
N LEU A 173 7.07 -35.66 7.78
CA LEU A 173 7.59 -35.16 6.51
C LEU A 173 6.47 -34.79 5.55
N TYR A 174 5.44 -35.64 5.45
CA TYR A 174 4.26 -35.33 4.65
C TYR A 174 3.54 -34.10 5.16
N GLN A 175 3.44 -33.93 6.48
CA GLN A 175 2.85 -32.75 7.07
C GLN A 175 3.62 -31.47 6.71
N ALA A 176 4.94 -31.49 6.83
CA ALA A 176 5.78 -30.34 6.50
C ALA A 176 5.69 -29.97 5.01
N ALA A 177 5.64 -30.99 4.13
CA ALA A 177 5.45 -30.78 2.69
C ALA A 177 4.05 -30.23 2.37
N ALA A 178 3.00 -30.82 2.96
CA ALA A 178 1.62 -30.38 2.80
C ALA A 178 1.41 -28.94 3.30
N PHE A 179 1.99 -28.59 4.44
CA PHE A 179 2.00 -27.22 4.99
C PHE A 179 2.66 -26.24 4.02
N SER A 180 3.87 -26.57 3.55
CA SER A 180 4.61 -25.69 2.62
C SER A 180 3.84 -25.48 1.30
N LEU A 181 3.24 -26.53 0.76
CA LEU A 181 2.44 -26.45 -0.46
C LEU A 181 1.14 -25.67 -0.22
N ALA A 182 0.48 -25.89 0.92
CA ALA A 182 -0.72 -25.16 1.33
C ALA A 182 -0.45 -23.66 1.47
N LEU A 183 0.68 -23.26 2.05
CA LEU A 183 1.08 -21.86 2.16
C LEU A 183 1.23 -21.21 0.77
N VAL A 184 1.93 -21.86 -0.15
CA VAL A 184 2.09 -21.37 -1.53
C VAL A 184 0.73 -21.26 -2.23
N THR A 185 -0.13 -22.28 -2.07
CA THR A 185 -1.47 -22.31 -2.65
C THR A 185 -2.36 -21.21 -2.07
N ALA A 186 -2.38 -21.03 -0.75
CA ALA A 186 -3.17 -20.02 -0.07
C ALA A 186 -2.77 -18.61 -0.49
N ILE A 187 -1.45 -18.32 -0.55
CA ILE A 187 -0.93 -17.04 -1.06
C ILE A 187 -1.39 -16.83 -2.52
N GLY A 188 -1.21 -17.84 -3.38
CA GLY A 188 -1.61 -17.76 -4.78
C GLY A 188 -3.12 -17.54 -4.97
N LEU A 189 -3.95 -18.23 -4.19
CA LEU A 189 -5.41 -18.10 -4.21
C LEU A 189 -5.86 -16.73 -3.68
N GLN A 190 -5.25 -16.24 -2.61
CA GLN A 190 -5.56 -14.92 -2.05
C GLN A 190 -5.27 -13.82 -3.07
N VAL A 191 -4.08 -13.83 -3.68
CA VAL A 191 -3.69 -12.86 -4.71
C VAL A 191 -4.66 -12.90 -5.89
N LYS A 192 -4.99 -14.10 -6.41
CA LYS A 192 -5.95 -14.28 -7.51
C LYS A 192 -7.36 -13.82 -7.15
N THR A 193 -7.80 -14.08 -5.93
CA THR A 193 -9.14 -13.69 -5.45
C THR A 193 -9.26 -12.18 -5.34
N VAL A 194 -8.23 -11.51 -4.81
CA VAL A 194 -8.18 -10.04 -4.73
C VAL A 194 -8.13 -9.41 -6.14
N ASP A 195 -7.35 -9.98 -7.05
CA ASP A 195 -7.32 -9.55 -8.46
C ASP A 195 -8.67 -9.73 -9.16
N LEU A 196 -9.37 -10.85 -8.89
CA LEU A 196 -10.70 -11.08 -9.43
C LEU A 196 -11.71 -10.05 -8.88
N LYS A 197 -11.69 -9.78 -7.57
CA LYS A 197 -12.51 -8.73 -6.94
C LYS A 197 -12.24 -7.37 -7.60
N TYR A 198 -10.98 -7.02 -7.86
CA TYR A 198 -10.62 -5.80 -8.58
C TYR A 198 -11.18 -5.78 -10.01
N LYS A 199 -11.01 -6.86 -10.79
CA LYS A 199 -11.53 -6.96 -12.17
C LYS A 199 -13.05 -6.81 -12.21
N LEU A 200 -13.78 -7.44 -11.29
CA LEU A 200 -15.22 -7.31 -11.17
C LEU A 200 -15.64 -5.88 -10.80
N PHE A 201 -14.92 -5.24 -9.88
CA PHE A 201 -15.15 -3.84 -9.53
C PHE A 201 -14.91 -2.90 -10.72
N ALA A 202 -13.80 -3.07 -11.45
CA ALA A 202 -13.49 -2.29 -12.64
C ALA A 202 -14.56 -2.44 -13.74
N ARG A 203 -15.01 -3.68 -14.01
CA ARG A 203 -16.13 -3.94 -14.93
C ARG A 203 -17.40 -3.22 -14.49
N LYS A 204 -17.72 -3.26 -13.19
CA LYS A 204 -18.88 -2.54 -12.64
C LYS A 204 -18.77 -1.02 -12.86
N LEU A 205 -17.60 -0.42 -12.68
CA LEU A 205 -17.39 1.00 -12.98
C LEU A 205 -17.56 1.31 -14.47
N HIS A 206 -17.02 0.46 -15.36
CA HIS A 206 -17.21 0.61 -16.80
C HIS A 206 -18.68 0.54 -17.21
N ASN A 207 -19.45 -0.40 -16.64
CA ASN A 207 -20.90 -0.50 -16.85
C ASN A 207 -21.67 0.73 -16.33
N LEU A 208 -21.07 1.50 -15.42
CA LEU A 208 -21.58 2.78 -14.94
C LEU A 208 -21.02 3.96 -15.75
N GLY A 209 -20.43 3.74 -16.93
CA GLY A 209 -19.96 4.81 -17.81
C GLY A 209 -18.61 5.43 -17.42
N PHE A 210 -17.85 4.83 -16.50
CA PHE A 210 -16.49 5.29 -16.21
C PHE A 210 -15.54 4.91 -17.35
N LYS A 211 -14.70 5.87 -17.73
CA LYS A 211 -13.52 5.67 -18.57
C LYS A 211 -12.32 5.35 -17.68
N SER A 212 -11.38 4.56 -18.18
CA SER A 212 -10.16 4.21 -17.45
C SER A 212 -8.92 4.80 -18.13
N LEU A 213 -7.91 5.12 -17.32
CA LEU A 213 -6.59 5.58 -17.75
C LEU A 213 -5.56 4.98 -16.79
N SER A 214 -4.46 4.44 -17.33
CA SER A 214 -3.33 3.94 -16.54
C SER A 214 -2.05 4.67 -16.93
N TYR A 215 -1.25 5.06 -15.95
CA TYR A 215 0.02 5.76 -16.17
C TYR A 215 0.91 5.62 -14.94
N PHE A 216 2.19 5.95 -15.10
CA PHE A 216 3.14 6.11 -14.00
C PHE A 216 3.33 7.58 -13.69
N GLU A 217 3.56 7.88 -12.41
CA GLU A 217 3.68 9.23 -11.90
C GLU A 217 4.83 9.31 -10.90
N SER A 218 5.66 10.35 -10.99
CA SER A 218 6.56 10.75 -9.90
C SER A 218 6.22 12.15 -9.45
N ARG A 219 6.37 12.42 -8.15
CA ARG A 219 6.03 13.70 -7.53
C ARG A 219 7.20 14.20 -6.71
N TYR A 220 7.40 15.50 -6.80
CA TYR A 220 8.47 16.23 -6.13
C TYR A 220 7.90 17.48 -5.49
N LEU A 221 8.39 17.80 -4.28
CA LEU A 221 8.13 19.07 -3.61
C LEU A 221 9.33 19.99 -3.77
N ILE A 222 9.10 21.26 -4.10
CA ILE A 222 10.12 22.31 -4.11
C ILE A 222 9.75 23.38 -3.09
N ASP A 223 10.73 23.78 -2.29
CA ASP A 223 10.65 24.97 -1.44
C ASP A 223 11.27 26.18 -2.18
N PRO A 224 10.46 27.14 -2.63
CA PRO A 224 10.95 28.30 -3.38
C PRO A 224 11.74 29.30 -2.51
N ARG A 225 11.81 29.13 -1.19
CA ARG A 225 12.52 30.05 -0.27
C ARG A 225 14.03 30.16 -0.56
N SER A 226 14.60 29.23 -1.32
CA SER A 226 15.98 29.32 -1.83
C SER A 226 16.16 30.33 -2.97
N GLY A 227 15.07 30.90 -3.52
CA GLY A 227 15.06 32.00 -4.49
C GLY A 227 15.47 31.66 -5.92
N GLN A 228 16.14 30.52 -6.15
CA GLN A 228 16.71 30.16 -7.45
C GLN A 228 15.76 29.36 -8.36
N TYR A 229 14.74 28.72 -7.80
CA TYR A 229 13.88 27.76 -8.51
C TYR A 229 12.41 28.15 -8.43
N ASN A 230 12.05 29.25 -9.10
CA ASN A 230 10.63 29.60 -9.27
C ASN A 230 9.93 28.60 -10.24
N PRO A 231 8.60 28.42 -10.12
CA PRO A 231 7.84 27.49 -10.96
C PRO A 231 8.04 27.62 -12.47
N GLU A 232 8.18 28.85 -12.97
CA GLU A 232 8.35 29.15 -14.40
C GLU A 232 9.69 28.61 -14.90
N VAL A 233 10.78 28.93 -14.20
CA VAL A 233 12.14 28.49 -14.54
C VAL A 233 12.21 26.96 -14.53
N VAL A 234 11.66 26.32 -13.50
CA VAL A 234 11.70 24.86 -13.37
C VAL A 234 10.92 24.17 -14.49
N LEU A 235 9.69 24.63 -14.77
CA LEU A 235 8.91 24.05 -15.87
C LEU A 235 9.61 24.29 -17.21
N ASN A 236 10.19 25.46 -17.43
CA ASN A 236 10.88 25.80 -18.68
C ASN A 236 12.12 24.93 -18.92
N GLN A 237 12.93 24.69 -17.89
CA GLN A 237 14.13 23.86 -18.00
C GLN A 237 13.77 22.40 -18.32
N ILE A 238 12.81 21.82 -17.58
CA ILE A 238 12.35 20.45 -17.85
C ILE A 238 11.70 20.35 -19.24
N ALA A 239 10.86 21.33 -19.61
CA ALA A 239 10.23 21.34 -20.92
C ALA A 239 11.26 21.44 -22.05
N SER A 240 12.32 22.23 -21.87
CA SER A 240 13.39 22.37 -22.87
C SER A 240 14.19 21.07 -23.01
N GLU A 241 14.58 20.44 -21.89
CA GLU A 241 15.32 19.17 -21.87
C GLU A 241 14.58 18.08 -22.67
N PHE A 242 13.27 17.97 -22.47
CA PHE A 242 12.44 16.92 -23.08
C PHE A 242 11.67 17.40 -24.31
N SER A 243 11.96 18.59 -24.84
CA SER A 243 11.29 19.20 -26.00
C SER A 243 9.75 19.17 -25.90
N LEU A 244 9.21 19.56 -24.74
CA LEU A 244 7.79 19.53 -24.44
C LEU A 244 7.11 20.87 -24.75
N PRO A 245 6.06 20.90 -25.58
CA PRO A 245 5.31 22.13 -25.82
C PRO A 245 4.47 22.51 -24.59
N PHE A 246 4.50 23.80 -24.24
CA PHE A 246 3.68 24.37 -23.17
C PHE A 246 2.20 24.34 -23.53
N GLN A 247 1.38 24.24 -22.50
CA GLN A 247 -0.07 24.29 -22.60
C GLN A 247 -0.61 25.41 -21.72
N LEU A 248 -1.87 25.79 -21.94
CA LEU A 248 -2.56 26.75 -21.10
C LEU A 248 -2.60 26.31 -19.63
N PRO A 249 -2.47 27.25 -18.68
CA PRO A 249 -2.62 26.96 -17.27
C PRO A 249 -4.07 26.57 -16.98
N LEU A 250 -4.24 25.61 -16.08
CA LEU A 250 -5.54 25.07 -15.70
C LEU A 250 -5.78 25.27 -14.22
N TYR A 251 -6.96 25.78 -13.87
CA TYR A 251 -7.42 25.80 -12.50
C TYR A 251 -8.04 24.45 -12.13
N TYR A 252 -7.79 23.98 -10.91
CA TYR A 252 -8.34 22.74 -10.36
C TYR A 252 -8.96 22.97 -9.00
N HIS A 253 -10.11 22.34 -8.80
CA HIS A 253 -10.78 22.21 -7.52
C HIS A 253 -11.11 20.73 -7.31
N ASP A 254 -10.42 20.11 -6.35
CA ASP A 254 -10.59 18.71 -5.97
C ASP A 254 -11.26 18.64 -4.59
N CYS A 255 -12.32 17.84 -4.46
CA CYS A 255 -12.92 17.47 -3.20
C CYS A 255 -12.63 16.00 -2.91
N TYR A 256 -11.67 15.72 -2.03
CA TYR A 256 -11.25 14.37 -1.66
C TYR A 256 -12.09 13.83 -0.51
N VAL A 257 -12.40 12.54 -0.55
CA VAL A 257 -12.95 11.83 0.61
C VAL A 257 -11.79 11.21 1.38
N GLN A 258 -11.60 11.63 2.63
CA GLN A 258 -10.45 11.23 3.45
C GLN A 258 -10.51 9.75 3.83
N SER A 259 -11.70 9.29 4.22
CA SER A 259 -11.94 7.91 4.67
C SER A 259 -12.96 7.23 3.75
N ILE A 260 -12.45 6.55 2.73
CA ILE A 260 -13.27 5.81 1.77
C ILE A 260 -13.56 4.39 2.26
N ALA A 261 -14.72 3.86 1.90
CA ALA A 261 -15.15 2.51 2.25
C ALA A 261 -14.62 1.42 1.29
N LEU A 262 -13.66 1.76 0.43
CA LEU A 262 -13.11 0.85 -0.56
C LEU A 262 -11.85 0.16 -0.05
N ASN A 263 -11.82 -1.17 -0.12
CA ASN A 263 -10.65 -1.96 0.27
C ASN A 263 -9.48 -1.74 -0.70
N ARG A 264 -8.26 -1.91 -0.17
CA ARG A 264 -7.05 -2.05 -0.99
C ARG A 264 -7.12 -3.34 -1.80
N PHE A 265 -6.54 -3.33 -3.00
CA PHE A 265 -6.38 -4.53 -3.83
C PHE A 265 -4.91 -4.77 -4.10
N ASN A 266 -4.25 -5.79 -3.55
CA ASN A 266 -2.85 -6.13 -3.87
C ASN A 266 -1.93 -4.88 -3.83
N GLU A 267 -1.89 -4.20 -2.68
CA GLU A 267 -1.17 -2.92 -2.43
C GLU A 267 -1.67 -1.69 -3.19
N TRP A 268 -2.66 -1.83 -4.07
CA TRP A 268 -3.31 -0.67 -4.69
C TRP A 268 -4.18 0.06 -3.67
N ALA A 269 -3.72 1.23 -3.24
CA ALA A 269 -4.43 2.13 -2.36
C ALA A 269 -5.50 2.91 -3.16
N PRO A 270 -6.77 2.85 -2.74
CA PRO A 270 -7.80 3.61 -3.40
C PRO A 270 -7.85 5.05 -2.91
N HIS A 271 -8.28 5.94 -3.80
CA HIS A 271 -8.58 7.33 -3.52
C HIS A 271 -9.82 7.73 -4.30
N PHE A 272 -10.71 8.48 -3.66
CA PHE A 272 -11.92 8.97 -4.28
C PHE A 272 -11.97 10.49 -4.21
N ARG A 273 -12.39 11.13 -5.30
CA ARG A 273 -12.60 12.57 -5.34
C ARG A 273 -13.65 12.98 -6.36
N PHE A 274 -14.27 14.11 -6.09
CA PHE A 274 -14.92 14.93 -7.10
C PHE A 274 -13.92 15.99 -7.59
N ARG A 275 -13.98 16.33 -8.87
CA ARG A 275 -13.07 17.28 -9.48
C ARG A 275 -13.79 18.22 -10.42
N GLU A 276 -13.50 19.50 -10.28
CA GLU A 276 -13.74 20.55 -11.24
C GLU A 276 -12.40 21.07 -11.76
N ARG A 277 -12.33 21.37 -13.06
CA ARG A 277 -11.13 21.94 -13.68
C ARG A 277 -11.47 22.73 -14.93
N THR A 278 -10.60 23.67 -15.31
CA THR A 278 -10.63 24.24 -16.66
C THR A 278 -10.45 23.13 -17.71
N SER A 279 -11.20 23.22 -18.81
CA SER A 279 -11.11 22.30 -19.95
C SER A 279 -9.72 22.39 -20.58
N ASP A 280 -9.22 21.25 -21.07
CA ASP A 280 -7.90 21.19 -21.70
C ASP A 280 -7.80 22.08 -22.96
N ASN A 281 -8.93 22.28 -23.63
CA ASN A 281 -9.05 23.07 -24.86
C ASN A 281 -9.37 24.56 -24.58
N GLY A 282 -9.52 24.96 -23.31
CA GLY A 282 -9.96 26.30 -22.93
C GLY A 282 -11.49 26.52 -22.97
N ASP A 283 -12.26 25.59 -23.53
CA ASP A 283 -13.73 25.71 -23.74
C ASP A 283 -14.59 25.52 -22.47
N GLY A 284 -14.23 26.18 -21.36
CA GLY A 284 -15.04 26.19 -20.13
C GLY A 284 -14.58 25.19 -19.08
N ILE A 285 -15.52 24.71 -18.25
CA ILE A 285 -15.23 23.95 -17.03
C ILE A 285 -15.65 22.49 -17.20
N ARG A 286 -14.73 21.56 -16.92
CA ARG A 286 -14.98 20.13 -16.89
C ARG A 286 -15.09 19.61 -15.47
N ARG A 287 -16.13 18.82 -15.21
CA ARG A 287 -16.44 18.28 -13.88
C ARG A 287 -16.53 16.78 -13.95
N SER A 288 -16.00 16.09 -12.95
CA SER A 288 -15.91 14.63 -12.98
C SER A 288 -15.86 14.00 -11.60
N THR A 289 -16.41 12.80 -11.51
CA THR A 289 -16.25 11.87 -10.39
C THR A 289 -15.09 10.92 -10.69
N GLN A 290 -14.14 10.75 -9.76
CA GLN A 290 -12.91 9.99 -10.01
C GLN A 290 -12.61 8.99 -8.89
N VAL A 291 -12.33 7.74 -9.28
CA VAL A 291 -11.80 6.70 -8.42
C VAL A 291 -10.40 6.37 -8.92
N ASN A 292 -9.37 6.63 -8.11
CA ASN A 292 -7.99 6.34 -8.46
C ASN A 292 -7.46 5.22 -7.57
N PHE A 293 -6.70 4.32 -8.15
CA PHE A 293 -5.89 3.37 -7.43
C PHE A 293 -4.42 3.71 -7.64
N THR A 294 -3.66 3.78 -6.57
CA THR A 294 -2.23 4.10 -6.58
C THR A 294 -1.44 2.97 -5.97
N ARG A 295 -0.29 2.64 -6.54
CA ARG A 295 0.68 1.72 -5.94
C ARG A 295 2.05 2.37 -6.02
N ALA A 296 2.62 2.67 -4.86
CA ALA A 296 3.98 3.18 -4.77
C ALA A 296 4.97 2.06 -5.15
N PHE A 297 6.05 2.43 -5.82
CA PHE A 297 7.15 1.52 -6.13
C PHE A 297 8.47 2.29 -6.17
N GLU A 298 9.56 1.57 -5.94
CA GLU A 298 10.91 2.09 -6.15
C GLU A 298 11.29 1.91 -7.62
N VAL A 299 11.68 3.00 -8.27
CA VAL A 299 12.16 2.98 -9.65
C VAL A 299 13.63 2.55 -9.61
N ARG A 300 13.89 1.23 -9.71
CA ARG A 300 15.23 0.67 -9.56
C ARG A 300 16.00 0.72 -10.89
N ARG A 301 17.21 1.30 -10.86
CA ARG A 301 18.27 0.99 -11.84
C ARG A 301 19.11 -0.19 -11.33
N LYS A 302 19.67 -0.97 -12.26
CA LYS A 302 20.65 -2.02 -11.94
C LYS A 302 22.03 -1.45 -11.52
N GLU A 303 22.27 -0.17 -11.76
CA GLU A 303 23.57 0.49 -11.55
C GLU A 303 23.58 1.40 -10.31
N ASN A 304 24.78 1.66 -9.77
CA ASN A 304 25.04 2.45 -8.55
C ASN A 304 24.65 3.93 -8.70
N VAL A 305 23.36 4.23 -8.66
CA VAL A 305 22.86 5.61 -8.56
C VAL A 305 22.95 6.05 -7.09
N PRO A 306 23.47 7.25 -6.78
CA PRO A 306 23.63 7.73 -5.41
C PRO A 306 22.31 8.13 -4.72
N TYR A 307 21.18 8.03 -5.42
CA TYR A 307 19.86 8.43 -4.93
C TYR A 307 18.80 7.36 -5.25
N ARG A 308 17.79 7.28 -4.37
CA ARG A 308 16.62 6.41 -4.55
C ARG A 308 15.50 7.20 -5.21
N CYS A 309 14.89 6.60 -6.22
CA CYS A 309 13.77 7.19 -6.93
C CYS A 309 12.47 6.44 -6.62
N PHE A 310 11.39 7.18 -6.38
CA PHE A 310 10.08 6.61 -6.10
C PHE A 310 9.05 7.07 -7.13
N GLY A 311 8.27 6.11 -7.61
CA GLY A 311 7.18 6.31 -8.53
C GLY A 311 5.87 5.79 -7.95
N VAL A 312 4.77 6.16 -8.59
CA VAL A 312 3.42 5.71 -8.30
C VAL A 312 2.80 5.22 -9.59
N ALA A 313 2.45 3.93 -9.64
CA ALA A 313 1.60 3.41 -10.69
C ALA A 313 0.16 3.85 -10.37
N LYS A 314 -0.55 4.40 -11.34
CA LYS A 314 -1.91 4.92 -11.14
C LYS A 314 -2.88 4.29 -12.13
N ARG A 315 -3.98 3.73 -11.62
CA ARG A 315 -5.13 3.29 -12.40
C ARG A 315 -6.31 4.18 -12.05
N LYS A 316 -6.69 5.07 -12.96
CA LYS A 316 -7.72 6.08 -12.79
C LYS A 316 -8.98 5.67 -13.52
N PHE A 317 -10.11 5.68 -12.82
CA PHE A 317 -11.44 5.65 -13.40
C PHE A 317 -12.08 7.03 -13.24
N TYR A 318 -12.69 7.55 -14.30
CA TYR A 318 -13.41 8.82 -14.24
C TYR A 318 -14.69 8.81 -15.08
N ARG A 319 -15.70 9.51 -14.61
CA ARG A 319 -16.94 9.82 -15.34
C ARG A 319 -17.20 11.31 -15.23
N ASP A 320 -17.48 11.96 -16.35
CA ASP A 320 -17.85 13.37 -16.36
C ASP A 320 -19.23 13.55 -15.72
N CYS A 321 -19.44 14.66 -14.99
CA CYS A 321 -20.74 14.96 -14.38
C CYS A 321 -21.77 15.29 -15.46
N GLU A 322 -23.02 14.87 -15.25
CA GLU A 322 -24.12 15.15 -16.18
C GLU A 322 -24.61 16.59 -16.08
N GLU A 323 -24.50 17.18 -14.89
CA GLU A 323 -24.91 18.55 -14.62
C GLU A 323 -23.72 19.51 -14.70
N ASN A 324 -23.99 20.79 -14.97
CA ASN A 324 -23.01 21.87 -14.96
C ASN A 324 -22.57 22.28 -13.54
N LYS A 325 -22.56 21.32 -12.60
CA LYS A 325 -22.19 21.51 -11.19
C LYS A 325 -21.36 20.33 -10.69
N MET A 326 -20.35 20.63 -9.87
CA MET A 326 -19.53 19.60 -9.24
C MET A 326 -20.32 19.00 -8.08
N TYR A 327 -20.38 17.67 -8.02
CA TYR A 327 -20.92 16.99 -6.85
C TYR A 327 -19.96 17.18 -5.67
N LEU A 328 -20.49 17.46 -4.49
CA LEU A 328 -19.74 17.56 -3.23
C LEU A 328 -19.86 16.29 -2.39
N ASN A 329 -20.81 15.42 -2.71
CA ASN A 329 -21.02 14.12 -2.08
C ASN A 329 -21.86 13.23 -3.00
N ALA A 330 -21.94 11.93 -2.70
CA ALA A 330 -22.75 10.99 -3.48
C ALA A 330 -24.25 11.37 -3.53
N GLY A 331 -24.77 12.05 -2.50
CA GLY A 331 -26.18 12.44 -2.41
C GLY A 331 -26.63 13.40 -3.51
N GLN A 332 -25.71 14.22 -4.03
CA GLN A 332 -25.98 15.16 -5.11
C GLN A 332 -26.01 14.52 -6.50
N ILE A 333 -25.67 13.24 -6.62
CA ILE A 333 -25.67 12.53 -7.90
C ILE A 333 -27.13 12.24 -8.33
N PRO A 334 -27.58 12.72 -9.52
CA PRO A 334 -28.95 12.52 -9.98
C PRO A 334 -29.24 11.06 -10.33
N ASP A 335 -28.36 10.41 -11.10
CA ASP A 335 -28.47 9.00 -11.51
C ASP A 335 -28.52 8.08 -10.27
N PRO A 336 -29.66 7.43 -9.98
CA PRO A 336 -29.82 6.58 -8.79
C PRO A 336 -28.93 5.34 -8.78
N ARG A 337 -28.51 4.84 -9.95
CA ARG A 337 -27.58 3.71 -10.07
C ARG A 337 -26.18 4.17 -9.71
N LEU A 338 -25.74 5.29 -10.28
CA LEU A 338 -24.44 5.89 -9.97
C LEU A 338 -24.37 6.30 -8.49
N ARG A 339 -25.38 7.03 -7.98
CA ARG A 339 -25.46 7.45 -6.58
C ARG A 339 -25.28 6.28 -5.61
N ARG A 340 -25.99 5.17 -5.83
CA ARG A 340 -25.87 3.97 -4.99
C ARG A 340 -24.48 3.35 -5.05
N ALA A 341 -23.83 3.36 -6.22
CA ALA A 341 -22.47 2.85 -6.36
C ALA A 341 -21.45 3.75 -5.66
N ILE A 342 -21.52 5.07 -5.87
CA ILE A 342 -20.61 6.05 -5.27
C ILE A 342 -20.79 6.13 -3.75
N LYS A 343 -22.01 6.07 -3.23
CA LYS A 343 -22.26 6.04 -1.78
C LYS A 343 -21.57 4.86 -1.08
N LYS A 344 -21.43 3.72 -1.77
CA LYS A 344 -20.67 2.55 -1.26
C LYS A 344 -19.15 2.76 -1.28
N ILE A 345 -18.65 3.63 -2.17
CA ILE A 345 -17.22 3.96 -2.27
C ILE A 345 -16.86 5.06 -1.26
N GLU A 346 -17.68 6.11 -1.20
CA GLU A 346 -17.53 7.28 -0.33
C GLU A 346 -17.58 6.90 1.16
N GLY A 347 -18.52 6.04 1.57
CA GLY A 347 -18.65 5.65 2.98
C GLY A 347 -19.19 6.78 3.85
N LYS A 348 -18.58 7.01 5.02
CA LYS A 348 -18.96 8.05 6.01
C LYS A 348 -17.89 9.14 6.17
N GLY A 349 -16.92 9.23 5.25
CA GLY A 349 -15.72 10.03 5.45
C GLY A 349 -15.95 11.54 5.39
N ASP A 350 -15.05 12.27 6.05
CA ASP A 350 -14.90 13.72 5.91
C ASP A 350 -14.27 14.09 4.56
N TYR A 351 -14.50 15.33 4.14
CA TYR A 351 -14.03 15.86 2.87
C TYR A 351 -12.85 16.81 3.07
N CYS A 352 -11.93 16.80 2.11
CA CYS A 352 -10.81 17.75 2.03
C CYS A 352 -10.90 18.49 0.69
N ASP A 353 -11.07 19.81 0.76
CA ASP A 353 -11.08 20.67 -0.42
C ASP A 353 -9.66 21.15 -0.73
N LEU A 354 -9.22 20.88 -1.95
CA LEU A 354 -7.92 21.27 -2.47
C LEU A 354 -8.11 22.08 -3.76
N ARG A 355 -7.61 23.31 -3.76
CA ARG A 355 -7.61 24.20 -4.92
C ARG A 355 -6.18 24.54 -5.33
N PHE A 356 -5.90 24.49 -6.62
CA PHE A 356 -4.57 24.74 -7.15
C PHE A 356 -4.58 25.13 -8.64
N TRP A 357 -3.54 25.84 -9.05
CA TRP A 357 -3.22 26.07 -10.46
C TRP A 357 -2.23 25.04 -10.96
N ARG A 358 -2.43 24.58 -12.19
CA ARG A 358 -1.54 23.65 -12.89
C ARG A 358 -0.99 24.30 -14.15
N PHE A 359 0.33 24.43 -14.19
CA PHE A 359 1.11 24.78 -15.37
C PHE A 359 1.68 23.48 -15.94
N ARG A 360 1.67 23.30 -17.26
CA ARG A 360 2.03 22.01 -17.85
C ARG A 360 2.72 22.13 -19.20
N ALA A 361 3.62 21.20 -19.46
CA ALA A 361 4.24 20.96 -20.75
C ALA A 361 4.09 19.47 -21.08
N GLN A 362 3.67 19.14 -22.31
CA GLN A 362 3.31 17.77 -22.66
C GLN A 362 3.55 17.45 -24.13
N ASN A 363 4.05 16.26 -24.40
CA ASN A 363 3.90 15.59 -25.70
C ASN A 363 2.67 14.64 -25.65
N PRO A 364 1.72 14.72 -26.61
CA PRO A 364 0.49 13.92 -26.61
C PRO A 364 0.67 12.42 -26.32
N ASN A 365 1.79 11.82 -26.75
CA ASN A 365 2.03 10.37 -26.62
C ASN A 365 3.16 10.00 -25.66
N GLY A 366 3.66 10.92 -24.84
CA GLY A 366 4.91 10.70 -24.10
C GLY A 366 4.87 11.20 -22.66
N LEU A 367 5.61 12.27 -22.42
CA LEU A 367 5.82 12.84 -21.10
C LEU A 367 4.91 14.05 -20.88
N LEU A 368 4.25 14.08 -19.72
CA LEU A 368 3.53 15.24 -19.20
C LEU A 368 4.24 15.68 -17.92
N VAL A 369 4.75 16.91 -17.90
CA VAL A 369 5.30 17.55 -16.71
C VAL A 369 4.34 18.65 -16.28
N THR A 370 4.02 18.66 -14.99
CA THR A 370 3.15 19.68 -14.41
C THR A 370 3.80 20.32 -13.22
N VAL A 371 3.75 21.64 -13.14
CA VAL A 371 3.98 22.39 -11.90
C VAL A 371 2.64 22.80 -11.33
N ASP A 372 2.36 22.35 -10.11
CA ASP A 372 1.12 22.64 -9.39
C ASP A 372 1.40 23.62 -8.26
N ILE A 373 0.54 24.63 -8.11
CA ILE A 373 0.69 25.70 -7.12
C ILE A 373 -0.60 25.77 -6.31
N PRO A 374 -0.55 25.47 -4.99
CA PRO A 374 -1.73 25.60 -4.14
C PRO A 374 -2.24 27.04 -4.16
N SER A 375 -3.54 27.23 -4.40
CA SER A 375 -4.15 28.57 -4.43
C SER A 375 -5.64 28.47 -4.17
N ARG A 376 -6.15 29.35 -3.29
CA ARG A 376 -7.60 29.54 -3.13
C ARG A 376 -8.19 30.51 -4.15
N SER A 377 -7.35 31.24 -4.87
CA SER A 377 -7.74 32.24 -5.88
C SER A 377 -7.91 31.61 -7.26
N GLU A 378 -8.98 32.00 -7.94
CA GLU A 378 -9.26 31.70 -9.35
C GLU A 378 -8.53 32.64 -10.32
N THR A 379 -7.70 33.55 -9.83
CA THR A 379 -6.79 34.34 -10.67
C THR A 379 -5.48 33.58 -10.86
N VAL A 380 -4.96 33.58 -12.08
CA VAL A 380 -3.66 32.96 -12.41
C VAL A 380 -2.58 33.61 -11.54
N PRO A 381 -1.80 32.85 -10.76
CA PRO A 381 -0.78 33.41 -9.91
C PRO A 381 0.43 33.87 -10.73
N ASP A 382 1.08 34.94 -10.27
CA ASP A 382 2.38 35.36 -10.83
C ASP A 382 3.47 34.39 -10.39
N LEU A 383 3.98 33.61 -11.35
CA LEU A 383 4.96 32.56 -11.12
C LEU A 383 6.29 33.07 -10.56
N LYS A 384 6.62 34.34 -10.78
CA LYS A 384 7.88 34.94 -10.30
C LYS A 384 7.86 35.22 -8.80
N ASN A 385 6.67 35.33 -8.20
CA ASN A 385 6.47 35.77 -6.83
C ASN A 385 5.91 34.67 -5.91
N ILE A 386 6.15 33.39 -6.25
CA ILE A 386 5.67 32.25 -5.46
C ILE A 386 6.60 32.00 -4.27
N THR A 387 6.06 32.14 -3.06
CA THR A 387 6.80 31.96 -1.79
C THR A 387 6.39 30.70 -1.02
N ILE A 388 5.35 30.00 -1.49
CA ILE A 388 4.85 28.76 -0.89
C ILE A 388 5.39 27.52 -1.61
N PRO A 389 5.56 26.38 -0.90
CA PRO A 389 5.96 25.13 -1.53
C PRO A 389 5.03 24.73 -2.67
N TYR A 390 5.63 24.30 -3.77
CA TYR A 390 4.92 23.87 -4.97
C TYR A 390 5.41 22.49 -5.43
N TRP A 391 4.75 21.92 -6.43
CA TRP A 391 4.81 20.50 -6.72
C TRP A 391 5.15 20.29 -8.17
N ILE A 392 6.06 19.37 -8.47
CA ILE A 392 6.23 18.83 -9.81
C ILE A 392 5.55 17.47 -9.85
N GLU A 393 4.73 17.23 -10.86
CA GLU A 393 4.33 15.88 -11.23
C GLU A 393 4.85 15.55 -12.63
N VAL A 394 5.49 14.39 -12.73
CA VAL A 394 5.95 13.79 -13.98
C VAL A 394 5.02 12.63 -14.26
N LYS A 395 4.38 12.61 -15.43
CA LYS A 395 3.45 11.55 -15.83
C LYS A 395 3.86 10.98 -17.16
N VAL A 396 3.94 9.66 -17.22
CA VAL A 396 4.31 8.93 -18.43
C VAL A 396 3.46 7.67 -18.57
N TRP A 397 3.32 7.22 -19.80
CA TRP A 397 2.71 5.92 -20.11
C TRP A 397 3.75 4.82 -20.30
N ASP A 398 5.04 5.17 -20.31
CA ASP A 398 6.17 4.27 -20.47
C ASP A 398 7.23 4.46 -19.36
N LEU A 399 7.60 3.37 -18.68
CA LEU A 399 8.41 3.41 -17.46
C LEU A 399 9.86 3.91 -17.66
N PRO A 400 10.58 3.58 -18.74
CA PRO A 400 11.92 4.12 -19.00
C PRO A 400 11.94 5.65 -19.17
N LEU A 401 10.88 6.26 -19.72
CA LEU A 401 10.77 7.72 -19.78
C LEU A 401 10.63 8.34 -18.39
N LEU A 402 9.97 7.66 -17.45
CA LEU A 402 9.89 8.11 -16.06
C LEU A 402 11.29 8.19 -15.43
N LEU A 403 12.10 7.15 -15.66
CA LEU A 403 13.48 7.07 -15.16
C LEU A 403 14.31 8.25 -15.65
N GLY A 404 14.32 8.51 -16.96
CA GLY A 404 15.06 9.63 -17.54
C GLY A 404 14.63 10.99 -16.98
N ALA A 405 13.32 11.23 -16.88
CA ALA A 405 12.78 12.47 -16.32
C ALA A 405 13.14 12.64 -14.83
N ASN A 406 13.06 11.57 -14.06
CA ASN A 406 13.36 11.59 -12.63
C ASN A 406 14.85 11.84 -12.36
N ASP A 407 15.73 11.23 -13.16
CA ASP A 407 17.17 11.41 -13.03
C ASP A 407 17.59 12.84 -13.34
N TYR A 408 17.00 13.45 -14.38
CA TYR A 408 17.19 14.87 -14.67
C TYR A 408 16.71 15.73 -13.49
N ILE A 409 15.48 15.52 -13.03
CA ILE A 409 14.88 16.37 -11.99
C ILE A 409 15.67 16.29 -10.67
N LEU A 410 16.08 15.09 -10.24
CA LEU A 410 16.84 14.89 -9.00
C LEU A 410 18.27 15.43 -9.08
N ARG A 411 18.84 15.54 -10.28
CA ARG A 411 20.18 16.08 -10.51
C ARG A 411 20.19 17.61 -10.59
N GLU A 412 19.20 18.19 -11.27
CA GLU A 412 19.19 19.63 -11.57
C GLU A 412 18.47 20.46 -10.51
N PHE A 413 17.52 19.89 -9.76
CA PHE A 413 16.69 20.66 -8.83
C PHE A 413 16.83 20.19 -7.38
N PRO A 414 16.80 21.10 -6.40
CA PRO A 414 16.75 20.77 -4.98
C PRO A 414 15.33 20.34 -4.58
N VAL A 415 14.94 19.14 -5.01
CA VAL A 415 13.61 18.58 -4.82
C VAL A 415 13.55 17.55 -3.70
N TYR A 416 12.37 17.43 -3.08
CA TYR A 416 12.06 16.32 -2.18
C TYR A 416 11.13 15.31 -2.88
N PRO A 417 11.59 14.09 -3.20
CA PRO A 417 10.74 13.07 -3.79
C PRO A 417 9.68 12.60 -2.80
N THR A 418 8.46 12.35 -3.28
CA THR A 418 7.36 11.93 -2.41
C THR A 418 6.35 11.03 -3.14
N THR A 419 5.88 10.02 -2.43
CA THR A 419 4.74 9.17 -2.85
C THR A 419 3.43 9.61 -2.20
N LYS A 420 3.48 10.57 -1.26
CA LYS A 420 2.30 11.13 -0.61
C LYS A 420 1.40 11.78 -1.66
N THR A 421 0.09 11.65 -1.47
CA THR A 421 -0.91 12.30 -2.32
C THR A 421 -0.96 13.81 -2.08
N LYS A 422 -1.65 14.52 -2.98
CA LYS A 422 -1.83 15.97 -2.82
C LYS A 422 -2.63 16.37 -1.60
N PHE A 423 -3.65 15.61 -1.23
CA PHE A 423 -4.43 15.95 -0.04
C PHE A 423 -3.58 15.74 1.24
N GLU A 424 -2.78 14.68 1.30
CA GLU A 424 -1.88 14.40 2.44
C GLU A 424 -0.87 15.53 2.64
N LEU A 425 -0.24 15.95 1.54
CA LEU A 425 0.77 17.00 1.57
C LEU A 425 0.15 18.38 1.85
N PHE A 426 -1.06 18.67 1.38
CA PHE A 426 -1.76 19.92 1.70
C PHE A 426 -2.19 19.99 3.17
N ASN A 427 -2.71 18.89 3.73
CA ASN A 427 -3.06 18.83 5.15
C ASN A 427 -1.84 19.04 6.05
N THR A 428 -0.66 18.54 5.63
CA THR A 428 0.60 18.72 6.39
C THR A 428 1.10 20.17 6.35
N LEU A 429 0.76 20.95 5.31
CA LEU A 429 1.15 22.36 5.19
C LEU A 429 0.17 23.33 5.87
N ALA A 430 -1.04 22.86 6.20
CA ALA A 430 -2.09 23.64 6.86
C ALA A 430 -2.00 23.63 8.40
N THR A 431 -1.23 22.68 8.94
CA THR A 431 -0.82 22.58 10.35
C THR A 431 0.58 23.16 10.52
#